data_AF-Q3UMK1-F1
#
_entry.id   AF-Q3UMK1-F1
#
_cell.length_a   1.000
_cell.length_b   1.000
_cell.length_c   1.000
_cell.angle_alpha   90.00
_cell.angle_beta   90.00
_cell.angle_gamma   90.00
#
_symmetry.space_group_name_H-M   'P 1'
#
loop_
_entity.id
_entity.type
_entity.pdbx_description
1 polymer ?
#
loop_
_entity_poly.entity_id
_entity_poly.type
_entity_poly.pdbx_seq_one_letter_code
_entity_poly.pdbx_strand_id
1 'polypeptide(L)'
;MFITVMFGAGCRELVNPWCNLLNFTVHLKQKARVPPGGTIALLAEDGHLVKLEEETTQAPSMACSLIQEQVTYVLVQKGKMGPLLTMSHSWTTWMTSIQS
;
A
#
# COMPACT_ATOMS: atom_id res chain seq x y z
N MET A 1 8.54 2.12 -15.17
CA MET A 1 7.07 2.09 -14.99
C MET A 1 6.77 2.52 -13.56
N PHE A 2 5.64 3.18 -13.29
CA PHE A 2 5.21 3.56 -11.93
C PHE A 2 3.85 2.92 -11.64
N ILE A 3 3.55 2.67 -10.37
CA ILE A 3 2.21 2.29 -9.90
C ILE A 3 1.59 3.43 -9.10
N THR A 4 0.27 3.41 -8.97
CA THR A 4 -0.45 4.35 -8.11
C THR A 4 -0.76 3.68 -6.79
N VAL A 5 -0.28 4.26 -5.68
CA VAL A 5 -0.68 3.87 -4.33
C VAL A 5 -1.57 4.96 -3.75
N MET A 6 -2.78 4.58 -3.38
CA MET A 6 -3.72 5.43 -2.67
C MET A 6 -3.48 5.32 -1.16
N PHE A 7 -3.39 6.47 -0.53
CA PHE A 7 -3.37 6.63 0.90
C PHE A 7 -4.75 7.11 1.36
N GLY A 8 -5.06 6.94 2.65
CA GLY A 8 -6.28 7.51 3.24
C GLY A 8 -6.45 9.00 2.88
N ALA A 9 -7.70 9.47 2.94
CA ALA A 9 -8.10 10.85 2.59
C ALA A 9 -7.92 11.25 1.10
N GLY A 10 -7.82 10.28 0.18
CA GLY A 10 -7.80 10.56 -1.26
C GLY A 10 -6.42 10.99 -1.81
N CYS A 11 -5.37 10.91 -1.00
CA CYS A 11 -4.00 11.13 -1.46
C CYS A 11 -3.56 9.99 -2.37
N ARG A 12 -2.97 10.32 -3.52
CA ARG A 12 -2.41 9.34 -4.47
C ARG A 12 -0.92 9.62 -4.62
N GLU A 13 -0.10 8.58 -4.61
CA GLU A 13 1.32 8.70 -4.88
C GLU A 13 1.76 7.72 -5.97
N LEU A 14 2.57 8.23 -6.90
CA LEU A 14 3.23 7.40 -7.88
C LEU A 14 4.53 6.87 -7.29
N VAL A 15 4.69 5.55 -7.27
CA VAL A 15 5.88 4.89 -6.72
C VAL A 15 6.46 3.94 -7.76
N ASN A 16 7.79 3.83 -7.78
CA ASN A 16 8.50 2.93 -8.67
C ASN A 16 8.63 1.55 -8.00
N PRO A 17 7.99 0.48 -8.53
CA PRO A 17 8.13 -0.86 -7.98
C PRO A 17 9.49 -1.51 -8.33
N TRP A 18 10.29 -0.91 -9.23
CA TRP A 18 11.63 -1.39 -9.60
C TRP A 18 12.70 -0.95 -8.59
N CYS A 19 12.37 -0.94 -7.31
CA CYS A 19 13.31 -0.71 -6.23
C CYS A 19 13.28 -1.87 -5.25
N ASN A 20 14.28 -1.90 -4.36
CA ASN A 20 14.33 -2.87 -3.28
C ASN A 20 13.07 -2.74 -2.40
N LEU A 21 12.48 -3.88 -2.03
CA LEU A 21 11.25 -3.96 -1.25
C LEU A 21 11.36 -3.22 0.09
N LEU A 22 12.52 -3.25 0.75
CA LEU A 22 12.74 -2.49 2.00
C LEU A 22 12.58 -0.99 1.77
N ASN A 23 13.27 -0.45 0.76
CA ASN A 23 13.20 0.97 0.41
C ASN A 23 11.78 1.37 0.01
N PHE A 24 11.11 0.51 -0.76
CA PHE A 24 9.72 0.67 -1.14
C PHE A 24 8.80 0.77 0.09
N THR A 25 8.91 -0.18 1.01
CA THR A 25 8.13 -0.25 2.24
C THR A 25 8.41 0.94 3.17
N VAL A 26 9.68 1.31 3.34
CA VAL A 26 10.07 2.48 4.15
C VAL A 26 9.50 3.77 3.58
N HIS A 27 9.57 3.97 2.25
CA HIS A 27 8.99 5.13 1.57
C HIS A 27 7.47 5.23 1.82
N LEU A 28 6.75 4.12 1.65
CA LEU A 28 5.32 4.08 1.90
C LEU A 28 4.96 4.35 3.37
N LYS A 29 5.70 3.78 4.33
CA LYS A 29 5.50 4.06 5.76
C LYS A 29 5.73 5.54 6.10
N GLN A 30 6.78 6.15 5.54
CA GLN A 30 7.08 7.56 5.74
C GLN A 30 5.95 8.45 5.21
N LYS A 31 5.46 8.18 3.99
CA LYS A 31 4.35 8.93 3.39
C LYS A 31 3.05 8.77 4.14
N ALA A 32 2.76 7.57 4.61
CA ALA A 32 1.59 7.26 5.41
C ALA A 32 1.70 7.70 6.88
N ARG A 33 2.86 8.23 7.31
CA ARG A 33 3.16 8.58 8.71
C ARG A 33 2.92 7.40 9.66
N VAL A 34 3.24 6.19 9.21
CA VAL A 34 3.09 4.96 9.99
C VAL A 34 4.11 4.96 11.14
N PRO A 35 3.69 4.71 12.40
CA PRO A 35 4.60 4.65 13.53
C PRO A 35 5.70 3.59 13.35
N PRO A 36 6.86 3.76 14.01
CA PRO A 36 7.89 2.71 14.05
C PRO A 36 7.30 1.39 14.55
N GLY A 37 7.56 0.29 13.85
CA GLY A 37 6.99 -1.02 14.14
C GLY A 37 5.58 -1.27 13.58
N GLY A 38 4.95 -0.26 12.97
CA GLY A 38 3.71 -0.45 12.22
C GLY A 38 3.93 -1.28 10.96
N THR A 39 3.05 -2.25 10.73
CA THR A 39 3.06 -3.09 9.53
C THR A 39 2.08 -2.55 8.50
N ILE A 40 2.47 -2.55 7.23
CA ILE A 40 1.63 -2.12 6.10
C ILE A 40 1.45 -3.24 5.08
N ALA A 41 0.36 -3.18 4.33
CA ALA A 41 0.09 -4.01 3.17
C ALA A 41 -0.56 -3.14 2.08
N LEU A 42 -0.59 -3.66 0.86
CA LEU A 42 -1.28 -3.06 -0.27
C LEU A 42 -2.47 -3.92 -0.64
N LEU A 43 -3.65 -3.32 -0.75
CA LEU A 43 -4.85 -3.95 -1.28
C LEU A 43 -4.97 -3.58 -2.75
N ALA A 44 -4.92 -4.55 -3.64
CA ALA A 44 -5.17 -4.36 -5.06
C ALA A 44 -6.68 -4.18 -5.34
N GLU A 45 -7.00 -3.62 -6.51
CA GLU A 45 -8.38 -3.44 -6.98
C GLU A 45 -9.19 -4.75 -7.07
N ASP A 46 -8.53 -5.87 -7.35
CA ASP A 46 -9.13 -7.21 -7.37
C ASP A 46 -9.40 -7.79 -5.98
N GLY A 47 -9.06 -7.05 -4.92
CA GLY A 47 -9.19 -7.47 -3.52
C GLY A 47 -8.00 -8.29 -3.00
N HIS A 48 -6.96 -8.52 -3.81
CA HIS A 48 -5.77 -9.23 -3.37
C HIS A 48 -4.92 -8.38 -2.42
N LEU A 49 -4.57 -8.94 -1.26
CA LEU A 49 -3.77 -8.25 -0.26
C LEU A 49 -2.29 -8.67 -0.34
N VAL A 50 -1.45 -7.73 -0.76
CA VAL A 50 0.00 -7.87 -0.86
C VAL A 50 0.65 -7.40 0.43
N LYS A 51 1.23 -8.32 1.19
CA LYS A 51 1.95 -7.97 2.42
C LYS A 51 3.33 -7.42 2.06
N LEU A 52 3.67 -6.27 2.60
CA LEU A 52 4.98 -5.62 2.42
C LEU A 52 5.95 -5.94 3.58
N GLU A 53 5.73 -7.07 4.22
CA GLU A 53 6.53 -7.56 5.34
C GLU A 53 7.82 -8.16 4.77
N GLU A 54 8.98 -7.67 5.19
CA GLU A 54 10.23 -8.33 4.87
C GLU A 54 10.34 -9.55 5.79
N GLU A 55 10.31 -10.74 5.20
CA GLU A 55 10.74 -11.93 5.92
C GLU A 55 12.22 -11.72 6.20
N THR A 56 12.55 -11.33 7.45
CA THR A 56 13.86 -10.90 7.98
C THR A 56 15.01 -11.90 7.75
N THR A 57 14.79 -12.95 6.98
CA THR A 57 15.68 -14.07 6.74
C THR A 57 15.95 -14.32 5.25
N GLN A 58 15.30 -13.60 4.33
CA GLN A 58 15.42 -13.87 2.90
C GLN A 58 16.06 -12.72 2.11
N ALA A 59 16.73 -13.08 1.02
CA ALA A 59 17.49 -12.18 0.14
C ALA A 59 16.68 -10.91 -0.25
N PRO A 60 17.36 -9.78 -0.55
CA PRO A 60 16.72 -8.55 -0.97
C PRO A 60 15.76 -8.80 -2.13
N SER A 61 14.46 -8.72 -1.85
CA SER A 61 13.40 -8.87 -2.84
C SER A 61 13.13 -7.54 -3.53
N MET A 62 12.76 -7.61 -4.80
CA MET A 62 12.31 -6.44 -5.56
C MET A 62 10.81 -6.24 -5.31
N ALA A 63 10.36 -4.99 -5.18
CA ALA A 63 8.93 -4.72 -5.00
C ALA A 63 8.09 -5.18 -6.21
N CYS A 64 8.64 -5.13 -7.42
CA CYS A 64 8.00 -5.63 -8.64
C CYS A 64 7.76 -7.15 -8.65
N SER A 65 8.40 -7.93 -7.77
CA SER A 65 8.07 -9.36 -7.62
C SER A 65 6.72 -9.60 -6.95
N LEU A 66 6.23 -8.62 -6.19
CA LEU A 66 4.97 -8.68 -5.44
C LEU A 66 3.88 -7.78 -6.04
N ILE A 67 4.30 -6.78 -6.81
CA ILE A 67 3.44 -5.72 -7.32
C ILE A 67 3.31 -5.85 -8.82
N GLN A 68 2.07 -5.86 -9.27
CA GLN A 68 1.73 -5.82 -10.67
C GLN A 68 1.76 -4.37 -11.16
N GLU A 69 2.36 -4.20 -12.33
CA GLU A 69 2.38 -2.91 -12.99
C GLU A 69 0.98 -2.57 -13.53
N GLN A 70 0.64 -1.27 -13.59
CA GLN A 70 -0.67 -0.75 -14.02
C GLN A 70 -1.86 -1.01 -13.06
N VAL A 71 -1.64 -1.71 -11.95
CA VAL A 71 -2.66 -1.88 -10.90
C VAL A 71 -2.64 -0.69 -9.94
N THR A 72 -3.82 -0.23 -9.52
CA THR A 72 -3.93 0.72 -8.42
C THR A 72 -3.98 -0.04 -7.11
N TYR A 73 -3.17 0.38 -6.14
CA TYR A 73 -3.14 -0.23 -4.82
C TYR A 73 -3.62 0.76 -3.78
N VAL A 74 -4.20 0.25 -2.71
CA VAL A 74 -4.54 1.05 -1.54
C VAL A 74 -3.71 0.59 -0.35
N LEU A 75 -3.07 1.55 0.32
CA LEU A 75 -2.27 1.25 1.50
C LEU A 75 -3.16 0.97 2.70
N VAL A 76 -2.95 -0.17 3.35
CA VAL A 76 -3.62 -0.58 4.58
C VAL A 76 -2.59 -0.87 5.68
N GLN A 77 -2.92 -0.56 6.94
CA GLN A 77 -2.06 -0.81 8.10
C GLN A 77 -2.59 -1.98 8.93
N LYS A 78 -1.68 -2.87 9.34
CA LYS A 78 -1.98 -4.05 10.16
C LYS A 78 -1.64 -3.73 11.62
N GLY A 79 -2.64 -3.33 12.40
CA GLY A 79 -2.51 -3.05 13.84
C GLY A 79 -3.29 -1.81 14.26
N LYS A 80 -4.27 -2.01 15.16
CA LYS A 80 -5.27 -1.06 15.69
C LYS A 80 -5.84 -0.12 14.61
N MET A 81 -7.13 -0.32 14.33
CA MET A 81 -7.99 0.61 13.61
C MET A 81 -8.04 1.98 14.34
N GLY A 82 -6.94 2.73 14.29
CA GLY A 82 -6.82 4.12 14.69
C GLY A 82 -7.13 5.02 13.48
N PRO A 83 -7.31 6.33 13.68
CA PRO A 83 -8.21 7.20 12.91
C PRO A 83 -7.83 7.47 11.44
N LEU A 84 -6.85 6.78 10.88
CA LEU A 84 -6.52 6.82 9.44
C LEU A 84 -7.63 6.19 8.56
N LEU A 85 -8.52 5.40 9.17
CA LEU A 85 -9.79 4.94 8.61
C LEU A 85 -10.98 5.59 9.31
N THR A 86 -10.94 6.90 9.60
CA THR A 86 -12.19 7.64 9.43
C THR A 86 -12.51 7.46 7.95
N MET A 87 -13.46 6.58 7.64
CA MET A 87 -13.79 6.21 6.27
C MET A 87 -14.32 7.46 5.58
N SER A 88 -13.41 8.23 4.98
CA SER A 88 -13.75 9.35 4.13
C SER A 88 -14.72 8.83 3.07
N HIS A 89 -15.76 9.59 2.76
CA HIS A 89 -16.72 9.29 1.69
C HIS A 89 -16.01 8.86 0.38
N SER A 90 -14.79 9.36 0.16
CA SER A 90 -13.94 8.97 -0.97
C SER A 90 -13.63 7.47 -1.03
N TRP A 91 -13.38 6.82 0.11
CA TRP A 91 -13.06 5.39 0.18
C TRP A 91 -14.29 4.52 -0.08
N THR A 92 -15.46 4.90 0.44
CA THR A 92 -16.72 4.21 0.15
C THR A 92 -17.11 4.34 -1.32
N THR A 93 -16.96 5.55 -1.89
CA THR A 93 -17.23 5.79 -3.32
C THR A 93 -16.26 5.02 -4.21
N TRP A 94 -15.01 4.88 -3.80
CA TRP A 94 -14.04 4.11 -4.57
C TRP A 94 -14.33 2.61 -4.50
N MET A 95 -14.67 2.07 -3.33
CA MET A 95 -15.11 0.67 -3.22
C MET A 95 -16.35 0.37 -4.08
N THR A 96 -17.34 1.28 -4.14
CA THR A 96 -18.48 1.11 -5.05
C THR A 96 -18.11 1.28 -6.52
N SER A 97 -17.11 2.12 -6.85
CA SER A 97 -16.63 2.29 -8.23
C SER A 97 -15.84 1.08 -8.74
N ILE A 98 -15.20 0.30 -7.87
CA ILE A 98 -14.47 -0.92 -8.24
C ILE A 98 -15.43 -2.11 -8.41
N GLN A 99 -16.59 -2.08 -7.75
CA GLN A 99 -17.59 -3.16 -7.77
C GLN A 99 -18.71 -2.99 -8.81
N SER A 100 -18.74 -1.89 -9.57
CA SER A 100 -19.75 -1.61 -10.61
C SER A 100 -19.21 -1.82 -12.02
#